data_AF-A0A7S2WZJ1-F1
#
_entry.id   AF-A0A7S2WZJ1-F1
#
_cell.length_a   1.000
_cell.length_b   1.000
_cell.length_c   1.000
_cell.angle_alpha   90.00
_cell.angle_beta   90.00
_cell.angle_gamma   90.00
#
_symmetry.space_group_name_H-M   'P 1'
#
loop_
_entity.id
_entity.type
_entity.pdbx_description
1 polymer ?
#
loop_
_entity_poly.entity_id
_entity_poly.type
_entity_poly.pdbx_seq_one_letter_code
_entity_poly.pdbx_strand_id
1 'polypeptide(L)'
;EEEEEEEETCGFCKFMKGGACKDVFVAWEECVDSCRDKEGGDFVENCLNQTKLLKECMEENAEYYGIMLQAEEESLAAREEAAEKASEDDQSKDQPEAE
;
A
#
# COMPACT_ATOMS: atom_id res chain seq x y z
N GLU A 1 1.85 26.93 10.06
CA GLU A 1 3.07 26.52 10.78
C GLU A 1 2.88 25.22 11.60
N GLU A 2 1.74 24.52 11.51
CA GLU A 2 1.53 23.23 12.20
C GLU A 2 1.74 21.99 11.30
N GLU A 3 1.83 22.14 9.96
CA GLU A 3 1.98 20.99 9.05
C GLU A 3 3.41 20.43 8.97
N GLU A 4 4.45 21.23 9.23
CA GLU A 4 5.85 20.77 9.18
C GLU A 4 6.26 19.91 10.40
N GLU A 5 5.64 20.07 11.57
CA GLU A 5 6.00 19.27 12.75
C GLU A 5 5.43 17.84 12.70
N GLU A 6 4.35 17.58 11.95
CA GLU A 6 3.71 16.26 11.91
C GLU A 6 4.45 15.26 11.00
N GLU A 7 5.02 15.75 9.88
CA GLU A 7 5.91 14.96 9.01
C GLU A 7 7.14 14.40 9.76
N GLU A 8 7.60 15.11 10.80
CA GLU A 8 8.75 14.69 11.61
C GLU A 8 8.40 13.64 12.68
N THR A 9 7.12 13.26 12.85
CA THR A 9 6.70 12.23 13.82
C THR A 9 6.48 10.85 13.20
N CYS A 10 6.25 10.79 11.88
CA CYS A 10 5.93 9.53 11.21
C CYS A 10 7.16 8.60 11.15
N GLY A 11 7.13 7.52 11.93
CA GLY A 11 8.19 6.52 11.96
C GLY A 11 8.43 5.84 10.60
N PHE A 12 7.38 5.68 9.80
CA PHE A 12 7.49 5.17 8.44
C PHE A 12 8.18 6.16 7.50
N CYS A 13 7.80 7.45 7.53
CA CYS A 13 8.49 8.48 6.73
C CYS A 13 9.97 8.56 7.07
N LYS A 14 10.34 8.47 8.36
CA LYS A 14 11.74 8.39 8.79
C LYS A 14 12.48 7.18 8.24
N PHE A 15 11.85 6.01 8.25
CA PHE A 15 12.43 4.80 7.69
C PHE A 15 12.64 4.93 6.18
N MET A 16 11.62 5.36 5.44
CA MET A 16 11.70 5.52 3.99
C MET A 16 12.72 6.57 3.57
N LYS A 17 12.75 7.72 4.25
CA LYS A 17 13.73 8.80 4.02
C LYS A 17 15.16 8.42 4.47
N GLY A 18 15.34 7.32 5.19
CA GLY A 18 16.63 6.79 5.62
C GLY A 18 17.28 5.75 4.69
N GLY A 19 16.55 5.26 3.69
CA GLY A 19 17.03 4.22 2.76
C GLY A 19 17.36 4.73 1.36
N ALA A 20 17.77 3.80 0.48
CA ALA A 20 18.20 4.11 -0.88
C ALA A 20 17.07 4.68 -1.78
N CYS A 21 15.80 4.43 -1.42
CA CYS A 21 14.63 4.89 -2.16
C CYS A 21 14.09 6.24 -1.67
N LYS A 22 14.85 6.98 -0.85
CA LYS A 22 14.45 8.28 -0.32
C LYS A 22 13.90 9.21 -1.40
N ASP A 23 14.63 9.39 -2.49
CA ASP A 23 14.25 10.38 -3.52
C ASP A 23 12.96 9.98 -4.25
N VAL A 24 12.76 8.68 -4.45
CA VAL A 24 11.52 8.12 -5.03
C VAL A 24 10.36 8.29 -4.05
N PHE A 25 10.62 8.10 -2.76
CA PHE A 25 9.62 8.28 -1.69
C PHE A 25 9.16 9.74 -1.58
N VAL A 26 10.09 10.70 -1.58
CA VAL A 26 9.76 12.13 -1.52
C VAL A 26 8.91 12.53 -2.73
N ALA A 27 9.27 12.08 -3.94
CA ALA A 27 8.47 12.36 -5.14
C ALA A 27 7.06 11.75 -5.08
N TRP A 28 6.90 10.62 -4.38
CA TRP A 28 5.59 10.03 -4.11
C TRP A 28 4.80 10.85 -3.07
N GLU A 29 5.43 11.28 -1.96
CA GLU A 29 4.82 12.15 -0.95
C GLU A 29 4.31 13.45 -1.58
N GLU A 30 5.15 14.12 -2.39
CA GLU A 30 4.76 15.35 -3.10
C GLU A 30 3.54 15.14 -4.01
N CYS A 31 3.42 13.96 -4.64
CA CYS A 31 2.25 13.61 -5.44
C CYS A 31 1.00 13.44 -4.56
N VAL A 32 1.12 12.73 -3.44
CA VAL A 32 0.01 12.47 -2.51
C VAL A 32 -0.47 13.78 -1.89
N ASP A 33 0.44 14.64 -1.44
CA ASP A 33 0.12 15.97 -0.91
C ASP A 33 -0.60 16.82 -1.96
N SER A 34 -0.08 16.85 -3.19
CA SER A 34 -0.71 17.55 -4.32
C SER A 34 -2.09 17.00 -4.71
N CYS A 35 -2.41 15.75 -4.34
CA CYS A 35 -3.73 15.16 -4.53
C CYS A 35 -4.66 15.46 -3.35
N ARG A 36 -4.14 15.47 -2.12
CA ARG A 36 -4.87 15.84 -0.91
C ARG A 36 -5.39 17.28 -0.98
N ASP A 37 -4.60 18.18 -1.54
CA ASP A 37 -4.97 19.59 -1.72
C ASP A 37 -6.06 19.81 -2.78
N LYS A 38 -6.38 18.78 -3.57
CA LYS A 38 -7.46 18.81 -4.58
C LYS A 38 -8.70 18.13 -4.02
N GLU A 39 -9.81 18.87 -3.91
CA GLU A 39 -11.10 18.29 -3.52
C GLU A 39 -11.48 17.10 -4.42
N GLY A 40 -11.61 15.91 -3.82
CA GLY A 40 -12.01 14.68 -4.51
C GLY A 40 -10.90 13.92 -5.23
N GLY A 41 -9.62 14.29 -5.04
CA GLY A 41 -8.49 13.57 -5.63
C GLY A 41 -8.25 12.20 -4.97
N ASP A 42 -8.43 11.11 -5.72
CA ASP A 42 -7.97 9.79 -5.30
C ASP A 42 -6.47 9.66 -5.56
N PHE A 43 -5.65 9.75 -4.51
CA PHE A 43 -4.19 9.61 -4.63
C PHE A 43 -3.77 8.22 -5.11
N VAL A 44 -4.61 7.19 -4.89
CA VAL A 44 -4.32 5.82 -5.33
C VAL A 44 -4.24 5.75 -6.85
N GLU A 45 -5.18 6.41 -7.54
CA GLU A 45 -5.17 6.48 -9.00
C GLU A 45 -4.16 7.52 -9.52
N ASN A 46 -4.14 8.70 -8.92
CA ASN A 46 -3.34 9.83 -9.43
C ASN A 46 -1.83 9.66 -9.22
N CYS A 47 -1.41 8.95 -8.16
CA CYS A 47 0.00 8.71 -7.84
C CYS A 47 0.42 7.26 -8.10
N LEU A 48 -0.37 6.49 -8.85
CA LEU A 48 -0.12 5.08 -9.14
C LEU A 48 1.28 4.84 -9.74
N ASN A 49 1.73 5.72 -10.64
CA ASN A 49 3.05 5.61 -11.27
C ASN A 49 4.17 5.78 -10.24
N GLN A 50 4.04 6.78 -9.35
CA GLN A 50 4.98 7.02 -8.27
C GLN A 50 4.99 5.86 -7.27
N THR A 51 3.81 5.32 -6.93
CA THR A 51 3.68 4.14 -6.08
C THR A 51 4.40 2.93 -6.69
N LYS A 52 4.28 2.71 -8.01
CA LYS A 52 4.99 1.64 -8.71
C LYS A 52 6.50 1.82 -8.66
N LEU A 53 7.00 3.00 -8.98
CA LEU A 53 8.44 3.30 -8.93
C LEU A 53 9.01 3.11 -7.52
N LEU A 54 8.24 3.50 -6.50
CA LEU A 54 8.62 3.32 -5.10
C LEU A 54 8.72 1.83 -4.75
N LYS A 55 7.72 1.04 -5.14
CA LYS A 55 7.72 -0.41 -4.93
C LYS A 55 8.90 -1.09 -5.64
N GLU A 56 9.12 -0.79 -6.91
CA GLU A 56 10.24 -1.35 -7.68
C GLU A 56 11.58 -1.03 -7.01
N CYS A 57 11.77 0.22 -6.57
CA CYS A 57 12.99 0.60 -5.85
C CYS A 57 13.15 -0.19 -4.53
N MET A 58 12.08 -0.38 -3.77
CA MET A 58 12.12 -1.15 -2.53
C MET A 58 12.48 -2.62 -2.78
N GLU A 59 11.93 -3.23 -3.83
CA GLU A 59 12.22 -4.60 -4.25
C GLU A 59 13.69 -4.76 -4.68
N GLU A 60 14.25 -3.81 -5.41
CA GLU A 60 15.68 -3.80 -5.76
C GLU A 60 16.58 -3.62 -4.52
N ASN A 61 16.07 -2.99 -3.47
CA ASN A 61 16.79 -2.73 -2.21
C ASN A 61 16.24 -3.58 -1.05
N ALA A 62 15.84 -4.82 -1.33
CA ALA A 62 15.21 -5.72 -0.38
C ALA A 62 16.03 -6.00 0.90
N GLU A 63 17.35 -5.81 0.89
CA GLU A 63 18.16 -5.95 2.12
C GLU A 63 17.76 -4.93 3.20
N TYR A 64 17.39 -3.70 2.78
CA TYR A 64 16.91 -2.66 3.69
C TYR A 64 15.39 -2.74 3.88
N TYR A 65 14.64 -2.94 2.80
CA TYR A 65 13.17 -2.86 2.79
C TYR A 65 12.45 -4.19 3.01
N GLY A 66 13.18 -5.31 3.10
CA GLY A 66 12.63 -6.67 3.11
C GLY A 66 11.60 -6.94 4.21
N ILE A 67 11.75 -6.32 5.38
CA ILE A 67 10.77 -6.42 6.48
C ILE A 67 9.40 -5.87 6.05
N MET A 68 9.38 -4.78 5.27
CA MET A 68 8.13 -4.21 4.79
C MET A 68 7.56 -5.00 3.62
N LEU A 69 8.41 -5.47 2.71
CA LEU A 69 7.99 -6.29 1.58
C LEU A 69 7.37 -7.62 2.04
N GLN A 70 7.93 -8.25 3.07
CA GLN A 70 7.37 -9.46 3.66
C GLN A 70 5.98 -9.20 4.28
N ALA A 71 5.84 -8.11 5.02
CA ALA A 71 4.54 -7.74 5.60
C ALA A 71 3.48 -7.48 4.52
N GLU A 72 3.86 -6.89 3.39
CA GLU A 72 2.97 -6.72 2.23
C GLU A 72 2.56 -8.08 1.65
N GLU A 73 3.52 -8.97 1.39
CA GLU A 73 3.25 -10.31 0.84
C GLU A 73 2.32 -11.14 1.74
N GLU A 74 2.57 -11.16 3.04
CA GLU A 74 1.72 -11.87 4.02
C GLU A 74 0.29 -11.30 4.04
N SER A 75 0.15 -9.98 3.93
CA SER A 75 -1.16 -9.32 3.88
C SER A 75 -1.94 -9.66 2.60
N LEU A 76 -1.25 -9.77 1.47
CA LEU A 76 -1.84 -10.17 0.19
C LEU A 76 -2.29 -11.62 0.24
N ALA A 77 -1.43 -12.53 0.70
CA ALA A 77 -1.76 -13.94 0.85
C ALA A 77 -2.98 -14.16 1.76
N ALA A 78 -3.04 -13.45 2.90
CA ALA A 78 -4.19 -13.52 3.80
C ALA A 78 -5.49 -13.02 3.16
N ARG A 79 -5.41 -11.98 2.32
CA ARG A 79 -6.57 -11.43 1.61
C ARG A 79 -7.05 -12.36 0.49
N GLU A 80 -6.13 -13.01 -0.22
CA GLU A 80 -6.44 -14.01 -1.25
C GLU A 80 -7.12 -15.24 -0.64
N GLU A 81 -6.58 -15.77 0.47
CA GLU A 81 -7.21 -16.88 1.21
C GLU A 81 -8.62 -16.51 1.71
N ALA A 82 -8.80 -15.30 2.22
CA ALA A 82 -10.12 -14.83 2.66
C ALA A 82 -11.12 -14.67 1.49
N ALA A 83 -10.65 -14.23 0.33
CA ALA A 83 -11.47 -14.12 -0.88
C ALA A 83 -11.87 -15.51 -1.41
N GLU A 84 -10.95 -16.48 -1.39
CA GLU A 84 -11.23 -17.87 -1.79
C GLU A 84 -12.29 -18.50 -0.87
N LYS A 85 -12.13 -18.38 0.45
CA LYS A 85 -13.09 -18.85 1.45
C LYS A 85 -14.47 -18.21 1.32
N ALA A 86 -14.53 -16.92 0.99
CA ALA A 86 -15.79 -16.22 0.75
C ALA A 86 -16.50 -16.70 -0.53
N SER A 87 -15.75 -17.13 -1.54
CA SER A 87 -16.30 -17.69 -2.78
C SER A 87 -16.73 -19.15 -2.67
N GLU A 88 -16.19 -19.91 -1.71
CA GLU A 88 -16.60 -21.30 -1.41
C GLU A 88 -17.93 -21.38 -0.61
N ASP A 89 -18.22 -20.39 0.26
CA ASP A 89 -19.44 -20.36 1.10
C ASP A 89 -20.74 -20.10 0.29
N ASP A 90 -20.65 -19.38 -0.83
CA ASP A 90 -21.78 -19.06 -1.72
C ASP A 90 -22.31 -20.27 -2.50
N GLN A 91 -21.51 -21.34 -2.65
CA GLN A 91 -21.87 -22.51 -3.46
C GLN A 91 -22.61 -23.62 -2.66
N SER A 92 -22.78 -23.48 -1.34
CA SER A 92 -23.42 -24.52 -0.50
C SER A 92 -24.92 -24.34 -0.29
N LYS A 93 -25.55 -23.30 -0.87
CA LYS A 93 -26.96 -22.93 -0.58
C LYS A 93 -28.02 -23.32 -1.61
N ASP A 94 -27.65 -24.03 -2.68
CA ASP A 94 -28.60 -24.54 -3.68
C ASP A 94 -28.69 -26.07 -3.58
N GLN A 95 -29.37 -26.55 -2.54
CA GLN A 95 -29.86 -27.93 -2.48
C GLN A 95 -31.39 -27.84 -2.40
N PRO A 96 -32.13 -27.96 -3.51
CA PRO A 96 -33.58 -28.09 -3.43
C PRO A 96 -33.91 -29.44 -2.78
N GLU A 97 -34.61 -29.39 -1.65
CA GLU A 97 -35.22 -30.55 -1.01
C GLU A 97 -36.08 -31.30 -2.03
N ALA A 98 -35.77 -32.59 -2.25
CA ALA A 98 -36.57 -33.49 -3.07
C ALA A 98 -37.71 -34.09 -2.24
N GLU A 99 -38.95 -33.88 -2.69
CA GLU A 99 -40.14 -34.65 -2.30
C GLU A 99 -40.07 -36.12 -2.76
#